data_AF-B7P700-F1
#
_entry.id   AF-B7P700-F1
#
_cell.length_a   1.000
_cell.length_b   1.000
_cell.length_c   1.000
_cell.angle_alpha   90.00
_cell.angle_beta   90.00
_cell.angle_gamma   90.00
#
_symmetry.space_group_name_H-M   'P 1'
#
loop_
_entity.id
_entity.type
_entity.pdbx_description
1 polymer ?
#
loop_
_entity_poly.entity_id
_entity_poly.type
_entity_poly.pdbx_seq_one_letter_code
_entity_poly.pdbx_strand_id
1 'polypeptide(L)'
;MQADVVRVRVEHDSEQAATYPVKLSDATTAGSVVGELFLAMHFEARKKDIVNAGRPSSEQSRAHPDDTLATFLQHHWLYEVGGYIGWRRLEHGTNVAAVCRENPLADWTVRCHHPQGPAGVRHREPSSDP
;
A
#
# COMPACT_ATOMS: atom_id res chain seq x y z
N MET A 1 1.23 -27.13 -10.48
CA MET A 1 0.62 -25.79 -10.39
C MET A 1 1.76 -24.79 -10.33
N GLN A 2 1.93 -23.99 -11.37
CA GLN A 2 2.97 -22.95 -11.42
C GLN A 2 2.42 -21.77 -10.60
N ALA A 3 3.11 -21.38 -9.53
CA ALA A 3 2.71 -20.22 -8.74
C ALA A 3 3.18 -18.97 -9.48
N ASP A 4 2.23 -18.19 -10.01
CA ASP A 4 2.53 -16.91 -10.65
C ASP A 4 2.91 -15.90 -9.58
N VAL A 5 3.97 -15.12 -9.82
CA VAL A 5 4.42 -14.06 -8.90
C VAL A 5 4.17 -12.71 -9.57
N VAL A 6 3.41 -11.84 -8.91
CA VAL A 6 3.21 -10.45 -9.34
C VAL A 6 3.99 -9.50 -8.45
N ARG A 7 4.43 -8.39 -9.04
CA ARG A 7 5.10 -7.31 -8.31
C ARG A 7 4.08 -6.23 -8.01
N VAL A 8 3.81 -6.01 -6.72
CA VAL A 8 2.83 -5.02 -6.27
C VAL A 8 3.58 -3.82 -5.71
N ARG A 9 3.38 -2.66 -6.32
CA ARG A 9 3.91 -1.39 -5.85
C ARG A 9 3.03 -0.85 -4.73
N VAL A 10 3.60 -0.23 -3.71
CA VAL A 10 2.85 0.56 -2.73
C VAL A 10 3.09 2.03 -3.06
N GLU A 11 2.04 2.73 -3.47
CA GLU A 11 2.09 4.17 -3.66
C GLU A 11 1.92 4.87 -2.30
N HIS A 12 2.97 5.57 -1.90
CA HIS A 12 2.99 6.54 -0.80
C HIS A 12 3.44 7.90 -1.36
N ASP A 13 3.20 8.98 -0.62
CA ASP A 13 3.66 10.35 -0.97
C ASP A 13 5.20 10.50 -1.06
N SER A 14 5.98 9.44 -0.85
CA SER A 14 7.44 9.45 -0.99
C SER A 14 7.89 9.01 -2.39
N GLU A 15 8.95 9.63 -2.90
CA GLU A 15 9.53 9.36 -4.23
C GLU A 15 10.04 7.91 -4.42
N GLN A 16 10.05 7.09 -3.35
CA GLN A 16 10.52 5.70 -3.36
C GLN A 16 9.36 4.74 -3.09
N ALA A 17 8.58 4.44 -4.13
CA ALA A 17 7.52 3.45 -4.06
C ALA A 17 8.13 2.03 -3.89
N ALA A 18 7.92 1.42 -2.72
CA ALA A 18 8.36 0.05 -2.45
C ALA A 18 7.58 -0.94 -3.32
N THR A 19 8.24 -2.03 -3.73
CA THR A 19 7.62 -3.10 -4.53
C THR A 19 7.78 -4.43 -3.83
N TYR A 20 6.67 -5.15 -3.67
CA TYR A 20 6.60 -6.43 -2.97
C TYR A 20 6.22 -7.55 -3.94
N PRO A 21 6.98 -8.66 -4.00
CA PRO A 21 6.57 -9.82 -4.76
C PRO A 21 5.46 -10.56 -4.01
N VAL A 22 4.35 -10.85 -4.68
CA VAL A 22 3.21 -11.56 -4.13
C VAL A 22 2.95 -12.83 -4.93
N LYS A 23 2.87 -13.96 -4.23
CA LYS A 23 2.56 -15.25 -4.85
C LYS A 23 1.06 -15.37 -5.05
N LEU A 24 0.66 -15.60 -6.29
CA LEU A 24 -0.73 -15.83 -6.65
C LEU A 24 -1.07 -17.31 -6.57
N SER A 25 -2.29 -17.54 -6.09
CA SER A 25 -2.99 -18.82 -6.13
C SER A 25 -4.42 -18.55 -6.59
N ASP A 26 -5.16 -19.61 -6.92
CA ASP A 26 -6.58 -19.49 -7.29
C ASP A 26 -7.47 -18.97 -6.15
N ALA A 27 -6.96 -18.90 -4.91
CA ALA A 27 -7.66 -18.32 -3.77
C ALA A 27 -7.21 -16.89 -3.43
N THR A 28 -6.19 -16.36 -4.11
CA THR A 28 -5.63 -15.03 -3.78
C THR A 28 -6.63 -13.94 -4.14
N THR A 29 -7.07 -13.21 -3.11
CA THR A 29 -7.99 -12.07 -3.26
C THR A 29 -7.26 -10.75 -3.17
N ALA A 30 -7.86 -9.67 -3.67
CA ALA A 30 -7.28 -8.34 -3.56
C ALA A 30 -7.03 -7.96 -2.09
N GLY A 31 -7.95 -8.32 -1.19
CA GLY A 31 -7.80 -8.09 0.25
C GLY A 31 -6.64 -8.89 0.86
N SER A 32 -6.41 -10.14 0.43
CA SER A 32 -5.24 -10.90 0.92
C SER A 32 -3.93 -10.31 0.45
N VAL A 33 -3.87 -9.77 -0.77
CA VAL A 33 -2.69 -9.05 -1.29
C VAL A 33 -2.42 -7.79 -0.45
N VAL A 34 -3.45 -6.96 -0.23
CA VAL A 34 -3.32 -5.75 0.58
C VAL A 34 -2.88 -6.09 2.02
N GLY A 35 -3.42 -7.16 2.60
CA GLY A 35 -3.03 -7.61 3.94
C GLY A 35 -1.62 -8.20 4.04
N GLU A 36 -1.15 -8.90 3.01
CA GLU A 36 0.23 -9.37 2.95
C GLU A 36 1.21 -8.20 2.93
N LEU A 37 0.91 -7.17 2.13
CA LEU A 37 1.70 -5.94 2.06
C LEU A 37 1.71 -5.18 3.39
N PHE A 38 0.57 -5.09 4.08
CA PHE A 38 0.50 -4.53 5.43
C PHE A 38 1.49 -5.22 6.36
N LEU A 39 1.48 -6.55 6.43
CA LEU A 39 2.38 -7.32 7.28
C LEU A 39 3.86 -7.13 6.89
N ALA A 40 4.16 -7.10 5.59
CA ALA A 40 5.52 -6.90 5.09
C ALA A 40 6.08 -5.52 5.50
N MET A 41 5.27 -4.47 5.36
CA MET A 41 5.67 -3.11 5.77
C MET A 41 5.91 -3.01 7.27
N HIS A 42 5.03 -3.60 8.09
CA HIS A 42 5.17 -3.59 9.55
C HIS A 42 6.38 -4.38 10.02
N PHE A 43 6.71 -5.47 9.33
CA PHE A 43 7.91 -6.25 9.63
C PHE A 43 9.18 -5.45 9.33
N GLU A 44 9.26 -4.80 8.17
CA GLU A 44 10.42 -3.96 7.81
C GLU A 44 10.58 -2.76 8.75
N ALA A 45 9.47 -2.13 9.18
CA ALA A 45 9.50 -1.07 10.19
C ALA A 45 10.10 -1.58 11.52
N ARG A 46 9.61 -2.71 12.04
CA ARG A 46 10.15 -3.31 13.28
C ARG A 46 11.62 -3.69 13.16
N LYS A 47 12.04 -4.23 12.02
CA LYS A 47 13.44 -4.57 11.75
C LYS A 47 14.33 -3.32 11.78
N LYS A 48 13.88 -2.22 11.16
CA LYS A 48 14.57 -0.93 11.18
C LYS A 48 14.69 -0.39 12.61
N ASP A 49 13.64 -0.52 13.43
CA ASP A 49 13.66 -0.10 14.83
C ASP A 49 14.70 -0.89 15.65
N ILE A 50 14.77 -2.21 15.45
CA ILE A 50 15.76 -3.08 16.12
C ILE A 50 17.19 -2.68 15.74
N VAL A 51 17.46 -2.42 14.46
CA VAL A 51 18.79 -1.99 13.99
C VAL A 51 19.16 -0.62 14.56
N ASN A 52 18.19 0.28 14.71
CA ASN A 52 18.41 1.64 15.20
C ASN A 52 18.32 1.79 16.72
N ALA A 53 18.01 0.72 17.46
CA ALA A 53 17.82 0.71 18.92
C ALA A 53 19.06 1.17 19.75
N GLY A 54 20.21 1.39 19.12
CA GLY A 54 21.38 2.03 19.73
C GLY A 54 21.30 3.57 19.81
N ARG A 55 20.25 4.19 19.27
CA ARG A 55 20.01 5.65 19.33
C ARG A 55 18.68 5.87 20.05
N PRO A 56 18.60 6.69 21.12
CA PRO A 56 17.33 6.99 21.74
C PRO A 56 16.53 7.88 20.78
N SER A 57 15.78 7.27 19.87
CA SER A 57 14.72 7.97 19.13
C SER A 57 13.49 7.98 20.01
N SER A 58 13.03 9.17 20.34
CA SER A 58 11.89 9.46 21.22
C SER A 58 10.55 8.93 20.71
N GLU A 59 10.52 8.37 19.51
CA GLU A 59 9.35 7.73 18.93
C GLU A 59 9.37 6.25 19.32
N GLN A 60 9.00 5.98 20.57
CA GLN A 60 8.35 4.71 20.87
C GLN A 60 7.17 4.61 19.89
N SER A 61 7.32 3.80 18.83
CA SER A 61 6.23 3.30 17.99
C SER A 61 5.25 2.56 18.90
N ARG A 62 4.44 3.31 19.65
CA ARG A 62 3.21 2.84 20.23
C ARG A 62 2.36 2.52 19.02
N ALA A 63 2.24 1.24 18.70
CA ALA A 63 1.26 0.74 17.75
C ALA A 63 -0.04 1.48 18.06
N HIS A 64 -0.45 2.39 17.17
CA HIS A 64 -1.69 3.12 17.35
C HIS A 64 -2.79 2.06 17.39
N PRO A 65 -3.82 2.18 18.24
CA PRO A 65 -4.94 1.22 18.23
C PRO A 65 -5.60 1.09 16.84
N ASP A 66 -5.36 2.05 15.95
CA ASP A 66 -5.83 2.06 14.56
C ASP A 66 -4.87 1.37 13.56
N ASP A 67 -3.69 0.92 14.00
CA ASP A 67 -2.71 0.24 13.16
C ASP A 67 -3.02 -1.27 13.03
N THR A 68 -4.28 -1.56 12.70
CA THR A 68 -4.78 -2.92 12.51
C THR A 68 -4.94 -3.20 11.03
N LEU A 69 -4.84 -4.48 10.65
CA LEU A 69 -5.16 -4.91 9.29
C LEU A 69 -6.59 -4.49 8.89
N ALA A 70 -7.53 -4.54 9.83
CA ALA A 70 -8.93 -4.17 9.57
C ALA A 70 -9.05 -2.68 9.19
N THR A 71 -8.36 -1.79 9.89
CA THR A 71 -8.31 -0.36 9.56
C THR A 71 -7.53 -0.12 8.27
N PHE A 72 -6.44 -0.85 8.05
CA PHE A 72 -5.65 -0.73 6.83
C PHE A 72 -6.48 -1.06 5.58
N LEU A 73 -7.24 -2.16 5.61
CA LEU A 73 -8.15 -2.56 4.53
C LEU A 73 -9.32 -1.58 4.32
N GLN A 74 -9.68 -0.77 5.32
CA GLN A 74 -10.68 0.30 5.15
C GLN A 74 -10.17 1.49 4.34
N HIS A 75 -8.84 1.65 4.24
CA HIS A 75 -8.23 2.80 3.58
C HIS A 75 -7.34 2.43 2.41
N HIS A 76 -7.08 1.15 2.15
CA HIS A 76 -6.17 0.72 1.10
C HIS A 76 -6.82 -0.29 0.16
N TRP A 77 -6.61 -0.09 -1.15
CA TRP A 77 -7.14 -0.97 -2.18
C TRP A 77 -6.06 -1.34 -3.19
N LEU A 78 -6.22 -2.53 -3.77
CA LEU A 78 -5.44 -2.97 -4.91
C LEU A 78 -6.03 -2.37 -6.19
N TYR A 79 -5.13 -1.88 -7.03
CA TYR A 79 -5.43 -1.34 -8.35
C TYR A 79 -4.72 -2.15 -9.41
N GLU A 80 -5.47 -2.41 -10.46
CA GLU A 80 -4.96 -2.86 -11.74
C GLU A 80 -4.80 -1.63 -12.63
N VAL A 81 -3.61 -1.46 -13.20
CA VAL A 81 -3.23 -0.27 -13.97
C VAL A 81 -2.65 -0.69 -15.31
N GLY A 82 -3.06 -0.03 -16.38
CA GLY A 82 -2.59 -0.31 -17.74
C GLY A 82 -3.36 -1.44 -18.41
N GLY A 83 -2.70 -2.15 -19.33
CA GLY A 83 -3.32 -3.29 -20.02
C GLY A 83 -4.63 -2.97 -20.75
N TYR A 84 -4.68 -1.78 -21.37
CA TYR A 84 -5.81 -1.23 -22.14
C TYR A 84 -7.02 -0.73 -21.36
N ILE A 85 -7.07 -0.89 -20.04
CA ILE A 85 -8.22 -0.46 -19.23
C ILE A 85 -8.02 0.87 -18.50
N GLY A 86 -6.85 1.50 -18.67
CA GLY A 86 -6.47 2.69 -17.90
C GLY A 86 -6.12 2.29 -16.47
N TRP A 87 -7.11 2.31 -15.56
CA TRP A 87 -6.95 1.77 -14.21
C TRP A 87 -8.31 1.39 -13.61
N ARG A 88 -8.33 0.37 -12.74
CA ARG A 88 -9.51 0.06 -11.93
C ARG A 88 -9.13 -0.34 -10.51
N ARG A 89 -9.97 0.04 -9.55
CA ARG A 89 -9.92 -0.43 -8.16
C ARG A 89 -10.54 -1.83 -8.09
N LEU A 90 -9.92 -2.75 -7.38
CA LEU A 90 -10.49 -4.06 -7.09
C LEU A 90 -11.16 -4.07 -5.72
N GLU A 91 -12.36 -4.65 -5.66
CA GLU A 91 -12.99 -4.98 -4.39
C GLU A 91 -12.20 -6.07 -3.66
N HIS A 92 -12.23 -6.06 -2.34
CA HIS A 92 -11.35 -6.92 -1.53
C HIS A 92 -11.59 -8.42 -1.75
N GLY A 93 -12.81 -8.80 -2.14
CA GLY A 93 -13.16 -10.18 -2.49
C GLY A 93 -12.78 -10.61 -3.91
N THR A 94 -12.29 -9.69 -4.75
CA THR A 94 -11.95 -9.99 -6.15
C THR A 94 -10.77 -10.95 -6.24
N ASN A 95 -10.90 -11.98 -7.08
CA ASN A 95 -9.85 -12.95 -7.35
C ASN A 95 -8.75 -12.36 -8.25
N VAL A 96 -7.54 -12.21 -7.73
CA VAL A 96 -6.44 -11.53 -8.44
C VAL A 96 -5.86 -12.41 -9.54
N ALA A 97 -5.77 -13.72 -9.34
CA ALA A 97 -5.25 -14.64 -10.36
C ALA A 97 -6.14 -14.68 -11.62
N ALA A 98 -7.46 -14.56 -11.45
CA ALA A 98 -8.38 -14.41 -12.58
C ALA A 98 -8.13 -13.09 -13.34
N VAL A 99 -8.01 -11.98 -12.60
CA VAL A 99 -7.73 -10.68 -13.20
C VAL A 99 -6.40 -10.63 -13.95
N CYS A 100 -5.33 -11.21 -13.38
CA CYS A 100 -4.03 -11.28 -14.08
C CYS A 100 -4.11 -12.06 -15.40
N ARG A 101 -4.95 -13.10 -15.47
CA ARG A 101 -5.15 -13.86 -16.72
C ARG A 101 -5.92 -13.07 -17.76
N GLU A 102 -6.90 -12.27 -17.33
CA GLU A 102 -7.67 -11.39 -18.21
C GLU A 102 -6.84 -10.20 -18.71
N ASN A 103 -5.93 -9.69 -17.87
CA ASN A 103 -5.08 -8.57 -18.19
C ASN A 103 -3.61 -8.82 -17.80
N PRO A 104 -2.86 -9.58 -18.62
CA PRO A 104 -1.48 -9.95 -18.31
C PRO A 104 -0.49 -8.80 -18.41
N LEU A 105 -0.89 -7.66 -18.98
CA LEU A 105 -0.05 -6.47 -19.14
C LEU A 105 -0.31 -5.41 -18.07
N ALA A 106 -1.13 -5.72 -17.06
CA ALA A 106 -1.39 -4.80 -15.97
C ALA A 106 -0.22 -4.71 -14.99
N ASP A 107 0.04 -3.49 -14.55
CA ASP A 107 0.78 -3.18 -13.34
C ASP A 107 -0.14 -3.21 -12.12
N TRP A 108 0.45 -3.52 -10.96
CA TRP A 108 -0.28 -3.71 -9.72
C TRP A 108 0.19 -2.70 -8.68
N THR A 109 -0.75 -1.94 -8.13
CA THR A 109 -0.43 -0.92 -7.13
C THR A 109 -1.44 -0.94 -5.99
N VAL A 110 -0.96 -0.83 -4.75
CA VAL A 110 -1.80 -0.55 -3.59
C VAL A 110 -1.76 0.95 -3.35
N ARG A 111 -2.95 1.55 -3.27
CA ARG A 111 -3.13 2.99 -3.01
C ARG A 111 -3.95 3.20 -1.77
N CYS A 112 -3.65 4.30 -1.09
CA CYS A 112 -4.42 4.77 0.03
C CYS A 112 -5.54 5.73 -0.39
N HIS A 113 -6.72 5.62 0.23
CA HIS A 113 -7.80 6.61 0.24
C HIS A 113 -8.11 7.01 1.68
N HIS A 114 -7.18 7.69 2.32
CA HIS A 114 -7.54 8.48 3.48
C HIS A 114 -8.46 9.62 3.01
N PRO A 115 -9.59 9.87 3.68
CA PRO A 115 -10.32 11.11 3.46
C PRO A 115 -9.32 12.24 3.69
N GLN A 116 -9.13 13.10 2.68
CA GLN A 116 -8.33 14.30 2.85
C GLN A 116 -8.93 15.05 4.05
N GLY A 117 -8.15 15.17 5.14
CA GLY A 117 -8.53 16.03 6.24
C GLY A 117 -8.85 17.43 5.69
N PRO A 118 -9.76 18.20 6.33
CA PRO A 118 -10.17 19.49 5.81
C PRO A 118 -8.92 20.32 5.47
N ALA A 119 -8.88 20.85 4.24
CA ALA A 119 -7.83 21.71 3.72
C ALA A 119 -7.68 22.96 4.60
N GLY A 120 -6.94 22.83 5.70
CA GLY A 120 -6.94 23.80 6.80
C GLY A 120 -5.55 24.30 7.20
N VAL A 121 -4.48 23.82 6.55
CA VAL A 121 -3.15 24.42 6.69
C VAL A 121 -2.63 24.71 5.30
N ARG A 122 -3.19 25.76 4.69
CA ARG A 122 -2.47 26.49 3.64
C ARG A 122 -1.16 26.94 4.28
N HIS A 123 -0.05 26.35 3.87
CA HIS A 123 1.25 26.95 4.07
C HIS A 123 1.14 28.40 3.58
N ARG A 124 1.30 29.32 4.51
CA ARG A 124 1.31 30.77 4.32
C ARG A 124 2.18 31.08 3.11
N GLU A 125 1.58 31.61 2.04
CA GLU A 125 2.37 32.24 0.97
C GLU A 125 3.29 33.28 1.61
N PRO A 126 4.59 33.33 1.25
CA PRO A 126 5.42 34.42 1.69
C PRO A 126 4.86 35.69 1.06
N SER A 127 4.25 36.52 1.92
CA SER A 127 3.82 37.87 1.60
C SER A 127 5.00 38.62 0.98
N SER A 128 4.88 38.95 -0.31
CA SER A 128 5.63 40.04 -0.89
C SER A 128 4.91 41.31 -0.44
N ASP A 129 5.38 41.89 0.65
CA ASP A 129 5.05 43.29 0.98
C ASP A 129 5.99 44.22 0.18
N PRO A 130 5.52 45.44 -0.14
CA PRO A 130 5.97 46.26 -1.26
C PRO A 130 7.29 47.00 -1.07
#